data_AF-A0A0A0JU90-F1
#
_entry.id   AF-A0A0A0JU90-F1
#
_cell.length_a   1.000
_cell.length_b   1.000
_cell.length_c   1.000
_cell.angle_alpha   90.00
_cell.angle_beta   90.00
_cell.angle_gamma   90.00
#
_symmetry.space_group_name_H-M   'P 1'
#
loop_
_entity.id
_entity.type
_entity.pdbx_description
1 polymer ?
#
loop_
_entity_poly.entity_id
_entity_poly.type
_entity_poly.pdbx_seq_one_letter_code
_entity_poly.pdbx_strand_id
1 'polypeptide(L)'
;MVAKQPRIEDEAHEPDLDTLRERADEAEVRASASDERAGAQNARVDRLEERVDIHEELIAELQAEGSLSRKHAANLEQALRSARLIGSAVGIVMANRRVSEDVAFRTLGRASQNTNVKLRLVAEEVVRTGDVSPLPEL
;
A
#
# COMPACT_ATOMS: atom_id res chain seq x y z
N MET A 1 -9.94 68.59 -9.25
CA MET A 1 -10.71 67.49 -8.63
C MET A 1 -9.82 66.28 -8.60
N VAL A 2 -9.19 66.00 -7.44
CA VAL A 2 -8.19 64.94 -7.27
C VAL A 2 -8.93 63.68 -6.82
N ALA A 3 -8.94 62.65 -7.66
CA ALA A 3 -9.45 61.33 -7.31
C ALA A 3 -8.51 60.72 -6.26
N LYS A 4 -9.02 60.56 -5.03
CA LYS A 4 -8.32 59.94 -3.91
C LYS A 4 -8.34 58.42 -4.12
N GLN A 5 -7.22 57.86 -4.56
CA GLN A 5 -7.03 56.41 -4.58
C GLN A 5 -7.05 55.85 -3.15
N PRO A 6 -7.74 54.73 -2.86
CA PRO A 6 -7.61 54.06 -1.57
C PRO A 6 -6.26 53.33 -1.50
N ARG A 7 -5.49 53.58 -0.43
CA ARG A 7 -4.29 52.84 -0.07
C ARG A 7 -4.63 51.37 0.08
N ILE A 8 -3.90 50.52 -0.63
CA ILE A 8 -3.80 49.10 -0.31
C ILE A 8 -2.84 49.02 0.87
N GLU A 9 -3.37 48.87 2.07
CA GLU A 9 -2.60 48.44 3.23
C GLU A 9 -2.53 46.92 3.14
N ASP A 10 -1.47 46.44 2.48
CA ASP A 10 -1.01 45.07 2.56
C ASP A 10 -0.43 44.87 3.96
N GLU A 11 -1.30 44.79 4.97
CA GLU A 11 -0.93 44.24 6.27
C GLU A 11 -0.70 42.75 6.06
N ALA A 12 0.54 42.42 5.69
CA ALA A 12 1.11 41.13 6.02
C ALA A 12 0.95 40.99 7.55
N HIS A 13 -0.15 40.35 7.96
CA HIS A 13 -0.40 39.98 9.35
C HIS A 13 0.69 38.99 9.71
N GLU A 14 1.81 39.52 10.21
CA GLU A 14 2.91 38.73 10.73
C GLU A 14 2.30 37.92 11.87
N PRO A 15 2.19 36.58 11.71
CA PRO A 15 1.48 35.75 12.67
C PRO A 15 2.15 35.92 14.03
N ASP A 16 1.38 36.37 15.03
CA ASP A 16 1.88 36.52 16.40
C ASP A 16 2.44 35.17 16.89
N LEU A 17 3.39 35.21 17.82
CA LEU A 17 4.06 34.03 18.38
C LEU A 17 3.06 33.00 18.90
N ASP A 18 1.91 33.45 19.43
CA ASP A 18 0.82 32.59 19.86
C ASP A 18 0.20 31.80 18.69
N THR A 19 -0.04 32.43 17.54
CA THR A 19 -0.55 31.75 16.34
C THR A 19 0.47 30.81 15.70
N LEU A 20 1.77 31.14 15.78
CA LEU A 20 2.83 30.24 15.33
C LEU A 20 2.95 29.02 16.25
N ARG A 21 2.77 29.21 17.55
CA ARG A 21 2.79 28.15 18.56
C ARG A 21 1.60 27.21 18.41
N GLU A 22 0.40 27.75 18.23
CA GLU A 22 -0.82 26.98 17.96
C GLU A 22 -0.68 26.13 16.68
N ARG A 23 -0.11 26.69 15.60
CA ARG A 23 0.17 25.94 14.37
C ARG A 23 1.23 24.85 14.53
N ALA A 24 2.22 25.07 15.39
CA ALA A 24 3.24 24.07 15.69
C ALA A 24 2.64 22.91 16.51
N ASP A 25 1.82 23.23 17.51
CA ASP A 25 1.09 22.23 18.31
C ASP A 25 0.15 21.40 17.43
N GLU A 26 -0.59 22.03 16.51
CA GLU A 26 -1.43 21.33 15.52
C GLU A 26 -0.64 20.46 14.54
N ALA A 27 0.57 20.90 14.16
CA ALA A 27 1.46 20.11 13.31
C ALA A 27 2.03 18.90 14.06
N GLU A 28 2.38 19.06 15.33
CA GLU A 28 2.87 17.99 16.21
C GLU A 28 1.79 16.95 16.50
N VAL A 29 0.53 17.38 16.73
CA VAL A 29 -0.61 16.47 16.89
C VAL A 29 -0.87 15.68 15.60
N ARG A 30 -0.75 16.32 14.43
CA ARG A 30 -0.88 15.63 13.13
C ARG A 30 0.25 14.65 12.88
N ALA A 31 1.49 15.00 13.24
CA ALA A 31 2.64 14.12 13.13
C ALA A 31 2.50 12.90 14.06
N SER A 32 2.13 13.12 15.33
CA SER A 32 1.86 12.04 16.29
C SER A 32 0.76 11.09 15.81
N ALA A 33 -0.35 11.63 15.29
CA ALA A 33 -1.42 10.82 14.73
C ALA A 33 -1.01 10.09 13.43
N SER A 34 -0.04 10.60 12.67
CA SER A 34 0.53 9.92 11.51
C SER A 34 1.45 8.77 11.96
N ASP A 35 2.30 9.01 12.96
CA ASP A 35 3.22 8.02 13.52
C ASP A 35 2.47 6.86 14.20
N GLU A 36 1.38 7.14 14.93
CA GLU A 36 0.52 6.12 15.51
C GLU A 36 -0.14 5.24 14.44
N ARG A 37 -0.62 5.84 13.34
CA ARG A 37 -1.20 5.10 12.22
C ARG A 37 -0.15 4.22 11.54
N ALA A 38 1.06 4.74 11.32
CA ALA A 38 2.17 3.99 10.76
C ALA A 38 2.58 2.83 11.68
N GLY A 39 2.65 3.06 13.00
CA GLY A 39 2.93 2.03 14.00
C GLY A 39 1.88 0.92 14.02
N ALA A 40 0.59 1.27 13.96
CA ALA A 40 -0.51 0.30 13.91
C ALA A 40 -0.51 -0.53 12.62
N GLN A 41 -0.12 0.08 11.49
CA GLN A 41 0.03 -0.59 10.21
C GLN A 41 1.22 -1.56 10.23
N ASN A 42 2.38 -1.13 10.74
CA ASN A 42 3.56 -1.97 10.88
C ASN A 42 3.30 -3.18 11.79
N ALA A 43 2.65 -2.98 12.94
CA ALA A 43 2.28 -4.07 13.86
C ALA A 43 1.28 -5.10 13.27
N ARG A 44 0.58 -4.73 12.19
CA ARG A 44 -0.27 -5.66 11.43
C ARG A 44 0.55 -6.43 10.39
N VAL A 45 1.57 -5.80 9.80
CA VAL A 45 2.51 -6.43 8.88
C VAL A 45 3.36 -7.47 9.63
N ASP A 46 3.91 -7.13 10.80
CA ASP A 46 4.73 -8.04 11.62
C ASP A 46 3.99 -9.35 11.95
N ARG A 47 2.69 -9.27 12.28
CA ARG A 47 1.84 -10.45 12.55
C ARG A 47 1.56 -11.31 11.33
N LEU A 48 1.64 -10.74 10.12
CA LEU A 48 1.48 -11.49 8.88
C LEU A 48 2.80 -12.18 8.47
N GLU A 49 3.95 -11.60 8.82
CA GLU A 49 5.28 -12.18 8.58
C GLU A 49 5.52 -13.46 9.39
N GLU A 50 5.01 -13.54 10.63
CA GLU A 50 5.17 -14.72 11.49
C GLU A 50 4.54 -16.02 10.92
N ARG A 51 3.54 -15.89 10.04
CA ARG A 51 2.90 -17.03 9.35
C ARG A 51 3.59 -17.42 8.04
N VAL A 52 4.47 -16.56 7.54
CA VAL A 52 5.06 -16.62 6.21
C VAL A 52 6.31 -17.49 6.16
N ASP A 53 7.03 -17.58 7.29
CA ASP A 53 8.30 -18.32 7.42
C ASP A 53 8.10 -19.85 7.33
N ILE A 54 6.95 -20.35 7.77
CA ILE A 54 6.64 -21.79 7.86
C ILE A 54 6.71 -22.48 6.49
N HIS A 55 6.33 -21.79 5.41
CA HIS A 55 6.27 -22.41 4.08
C HIS A 55 7.63 -22.49 3.38
N GLU A 56 8.50 -21.50 3.56
CA GLU A 56 9.83 -21.51 2.94
C GLU A 56 10.75 -22.50 3.67
N GLU A 57 10.65 -22.56 5.01
CA GLU A 57 11.40 -23.51 5.84
C GLU A 57 11.01 -24.97 5.54
N LEU A 58 9.72 -25.26 5.40
CA LEU A 58 9.24 -26.60 5.04
C LEU A 58 9.73 -27.06 3.65
N ILE A 59 9.81 -26.15 2.68
CA ILE A 59 10.31 -26.50 1.34
C ILE A 59 11.81 -26.82 1.40
N ALA A 60 12.59 -26.07 2.17
CA ALA A 60 14.01 -26.33 2.35
C ALA A 60 14.25 -27.70 3.02
N GLU A 61 13.49 -28.05 4.04
CA GLU A 61 13.57 -29.34 4.72
C GLU A 61 13.24 -30.50 3.76
N LEU A 62 12.12 -30.42 3.04
CA LEU A 62 11.71 -31.46 2.08
C LEU A 62 12.70 -31.59 0.91
N GLN A 63 13.38 -30.51 0.51
CA GLN A 63 14.48 -30.56 -0.46
C GLN A 63 15.69 -31.30 0.11
N ALA A 64 16.07 -31.02 1.36
CA ALA A 64 17.22 -31.63 2.04
C ALA A 64 17.02 -33.14 2.27
N GLU A 65 15.79 -33.56 2.61
CA GLU A 65 15.40 -34.98 2.71
C GLU A 65 15.36 -35.71 1.36
N GLY A 66 15.41 -34.98 0.23
CA GLY A 66 15.30 -35.56 -1.12
C GLY A 66 13.88 -35.93 -1.54
N SER A 67 12.89 -35.72 -0.67
CA SER A 67 11.46 -35.94 -0.92
C SER A 67 10.89 -34.97 -1.96
N LEU A 68 11.53 -33.81 -2.17
CA LEU A 68 11.16 -32.81 -3.17
C LEU A 68 12.35 -32.48 -4.10
N SER A 69 12.17 -32.73 -5.40
CA SER A 69 13.17 -32.35 -6.40
C SER A 69 13.40 -30.83 -6.41
N ARG A 70 14.66 -30.39 -6.55
CA ARG A 70 15.04 -28.96 -6.68
C ARG A 70 14.15 -28.19 -7.67
N LYS A 71 13.77 -28.80 -8.79
CA LYS A 71 12.89 -28.16 -9.79
C LYS A 71 11.47 -27.95 -9.28
N HIS A 72 10.90 -28.94 -8.59
CA HIS A 72 9.56 -28.83 -8.01
C HIS A 72 9.54 -27.81 -6.88
N ALA A 73 10.58 -27.80 -6.06
CA ALA A 73 10.72 -26.86 -4.98
C ALA A 73 10.84 -25.41 -5.47
N ALA A 74 11.68 -25.14 -6.47
CA ALA A 74 11.78 -23.82 -7.10
C ALA A 74 10.46 -23.35 -7.72
N ASN A 75 9.72 -24.25 -8.37
CA ASN A 75 8.39 -23.93 -8.92
C ASN A 75 7.38 -23.61 -7.82
N LEU A 76 7.40 -24.36 -6.71
CA LEU A 76 6.51 -24.16 -5.58
C LEU A 76 6.80 -22.83 -4.88
N GLU A 77 8.08 -22.52 -4.61
CA GLU A 77 8.47 -21.21 -4.08
C GLU A 77 8.00 -20.07 -4.99
N GLN A 78 8.19 -20.20 -6.31
CA GLN A 78 7.72 -19.19 -7.25
C GLN A 78 6.20 -19.04 -7.22
N ALA A 79 5.45 -20.14 -7.13
CA ALA A 79 4.00 -20.11 -7.03
C ALA A 79 3.55 -19.42 -5.73
N LEU A 80 4.19 -19.73 -4.60
CA LEU A 80 3.90 -19.13 -3.29
C LEU A 80 4.19 -17.63 -3.27
N ARG A 81 5.36 -17.21 -3.78
CA ARG A 81 5.71 -15.79 -3.93
C ARG A 81 4.67 -15.05 -4.77
N SER A 82 4.22 -15.68 -5.86
CA SER A 82 3.18 -15.13 -6.72
C SER A 82 1.84 -14.99 -6.01
N ALA A 83 1.42 -16.02 -5.27
CA ALA A 83 0.17 -16.03 -4.53
C ALA A 83 0.14 -14.94 -3.45
N ARG A 84 1.25 -14.75 -2.72
CA ARG A 84 1.38 -13.68 -1.72
C ARG A 84 1.23 -12.30 -2.34
N LEU A 85 1.97 -12.04 -3.42
CA LEU A 85 1.94 -10.75 -4.10
C LEU A 85 0.52 -10.42 -4.61
N ILE A 86 -0.17 -11.41 -5.18
CA ILE A 86 -1.55 -11.27 -5.63
C ILE A 86 -2.48 -11.00 -4.43
N GLY A 87 -2.34 -11.72 -3.32
CA GLY A 87 -3.11 -11.47 -2.10
C GLY A 87 -2.91 -10.07 -1.53
N SER A 88 -1.68 -9.56 -1.53
CA SER A 88 -1.38 -8.18 -1.11
C SER A 88 -2.08 -7.15 -2.02
N ALA A 89 -2.01 -7.33 -3.34
CA ALA A 89 -2.71 -6.47 -4.28
C ALA A 89 -4.23 -6.50 -4.09
N VAL A 90 -4.81 -7.69 -3.87
CA VAL A 90 -6.24 -7.86 -3.55
C VAL A 90 -6.61 -7.03 -2.32
N GLY A 91 -5.81 -7.10 -1.25
CA GLY A 91 -6.02 -6.31 -0.04
C GLY A 91 -5.98 -4.79 -0.28
N ILE A 92 -5.04 -4.32 -1.11
CA ILE A 92 -4.95 -2.90 -1.50
C ILE A 92 -6.20 -2.44 -2.24
N VAL A 93 -6.70 -3.26 -3.17
CA VAL A 93 -7.91 -2.95 -3.95
C VAL A 93 -9.15 -2.93 -3.05
N MET A 94 -9.28 -3.90 -2.14
CA MET A 94 -10.37 -3.95 -1.17
C MET A 94 -10.37 -2.69 -0.29
N ALA A 95 -9.21 -2.28 0.23
CA ALA A 95 -9.10 -1.11 1.10
C ALA A 95 -9.44 0.20 0.37
N ASN A 96 -8.94 0.37 -0.85
CA ASN A 96 -9.16 1.60 -1.64
C ASN A 96 -10.60 1.72 -2.15
N ARG A 97 -11.16 0.63 -2.69
CA ARG A 97 -12.48 0.65 -3.36
C ARG A 97 -13.63 0.16 -2.48
N ARG A 98 -13.34 -0.32 -1.26
CA ARG A 98 -14.32 -0.87 -0.31
C ARG A 98 -15.15 -2.01 -0.92
N VAL A 99 -14.51 -2.89 -1.67
CA VAL A 99 -15.13 -4.06 -2.33
C VAL A 99 -14.75 -5.35 -1.61
N SER A 100 -15.48 -6.43 -1.90
CA SER A 100 -15.15 -7.77 -1.38
C SER A 100 -13.88 -8.33 -2.03
N GLU A 101 -13.30 -9.35 -1.39
CA GLU A 101 -12.13 -10.07 -1.89
C GLU A 101 -12.35 -10.63 -3.30
N ASP A 102 -13.50 -11.27 -3.53
CA ASP A 102 -13.85 -11.84 -4.83
C ASP A 102 -13.91 -10.76 -5.94
N VAL A 103 -14.52 -9.61 -5.64
CA VAL A 103 -14.59 -8.50 -6.60
C VAL A 103 -13.19 -7.95 -6.88
N ALA A 104 -12.38 -7.73 -5.84
CA ALA A 104 -11.01 -7.25 -5.99
C ALA A 104 -10.14 -8.21 -6.83
N PHE A 105 -10.23 -9.51 -6.56
CA PHE A 105 -9.50 -10.52 -7.33
C PHE A 105 -9.94 -10.55 -8.80
N ARG A 106 -11.25 -10.52 -9.06
CA ARG A 106 -11.78 -10.43 -10.43
C ARG A 106 -11.34 -9.15 -11.14
N THR A 107 -11.27 -8.03 -10.44
CA THR A 107 -10.81 -6.74 -10.99
C THR A 107 -9.36 -6.86 -11.47
N LEU A 108 -8.46 -7.42 -10.65
CA LEU A 108 -7.08 -7.68 -11.05
C LEU A 108 -7.00 -8.68 -12.21
N GLY A 109 -7.81 -9.74 -12.17
CA GLY A 109 -7.93 -10.73 -13.24
C GLY A 109 -8.36 -10.12 -14.57
N ARG A 110 -9.29 -9.16 -14.54
CA ARG A 110 -9.75 -8.45 -15.74
C ARG A 110 -8.70 -7.47 -16.26
N ALA A 111 -7.98 -6.77 -15.39
CA ALA A 111 -6.83 -5.95 -15.79
C ALA A 111 -5.76 -6.79 -16.50
N SER A 112 -5.42 -7.95 -15.94
CA SER A 112 -4.48 -8.91 -16.51
C SER A 112 -4.90 -9.38 -17.92
N GLN A 113 -6.18 -9.73 -18.09
CA GLN A 113 -6.71 -10.13 -19.39
C GLN A 113 -6.71 -8.99 -20.40
N ASN A 114 -7.16 -7.80 -20.00
CA ASN A 114 -7.23 -6.62 -20.88
C ASN A 114 -5.85 -6.18 -21.39
N THR A 115 -4.82 -6.36 -20.57
CA THR A 115 -3.44 -5.96 -20.88
C THR A 115 -2.60 -7.10 -21.46
N ASN A 116 -3.11 -8.33 -21.45
CA ASN A 116 -2.35 -9.55 -21.77
C ASN A 116 -1.03 -9.67 -20.97
N VAL A 117 -1.04 -9.19 -19.73
CA VAL A 117 0.08 -9.23 -18.79
C VAL A 117 -0.21 -10.27 -17.72
N LYS A 118 0.79 -11.03 -17.31
CA LYS A 118 0.65 -12.02 -16.22
C LYS A 118 0.11 -11.33 -14.96
N LEU A 119 -0.93 -11.91 -14.36
CA LEU A 119 -1.59 -11.37 -13.15
C LEU A 119 -0.61 -10.99 -12.04
N ARG A 120 0.45 -11.78 -11.83
CA ARG A 120 1.51 -11.46 -10.85
C ARG A 120 2.15 -10.09 -11.09
N LEU A 121 2.40 -9.70 -12.35
CA LEU A 121 3.02 -8.40 -12.66
C LEU A 121 2.03 -7.25 -12.49
N VAL A 122 0.75 -7.47 -12.79
CA VAL A 122 -0.31 -6.49 -12.48
C VAL A 122 -0.40 -6.27 -10.97
N ALA A 123 -0.39 -7.36 -10.20
CA ALA A 123 -0.37 -7.30 -8.75
C ALA A 123 0.90 -6.61 -8.21
N GLU A 124 2.06 -6.90 -8.80
CA GLU A 124 3.33 -6.25 -8.48
C GLU A 124 3.23 -4.73 -8.61
N GLU A 125 2.65 -4.27 -9.72
CA GLU A 125 2.48 -2.84 -9.99
C GLU A 125 1.54 -2.17 -8.99
N VAL A 126 0.42 -2.82 -8.65
CA VAL A 126 -0.52 -2.33 -7.63
C VAL A 126 0.13 -2.28 -6.25
N VAL A 127 0.92 -3.29 -5.88
CA VAL A 127 1.64 -3.31 -4.60
C VAL A 127 2.71 -2.23 -4.56
N ARG A 128 3.44 -2.04 -5.66
CA ARG A 128 4.53 -1.07 -5.77
C ARG A 128 4.02 0.38 -5.71
N THR A 129 2.88 0.66 -6.33
CA THR A 129 2.35 2.03 -6.46
C THR A 129 1.27 2.36 -5.45
N GLY A 130 0.54 1.36 -4.96
CA GLY A 130 -0.71 1.54 -4.22
C GLY A 130 -1.85 2.10 -5.07
N ASP A 131 -1.62 2.40 -6.35
CA ASP A 131 -2.61 3.02 -7.22
C ASP A 131 -3.52 1.95 -7.83
N VAL A 132 -4.81 2.09 -7.55
CA VAL A 132 -5.84 1.20 -8.07
C VAL A 132 -6.60 1.84 -9.23
N SER A 133 -6.38 3.12 -9.56
CA SER A 133 -7.08 3.85 -10.62
C SER A 133 -6.97 3.21 -12.01
N PRO A 134 -5.83 2.58 -12.40
CA PRO A 134 -5.69 1.92 -13.70
C PRO A 134 -6.51 0.62 -13.83
N LEU A 135 -7.06 0.10 -12.73
CA LEU A 135 -7.81 -1.15 -12.75
C LEU A 135 -9.25 -0.93 -13.23
N PRO A 136 -9.84 -1.85 -14.01
CA PRO A 136 -11.22 -1.75 -14.44
C PRO A 136 -12.18 -1.78 -13.25
N GLU A 137 -13.34 -1.15 -13.38
CA GLU A 137 -14.43 -1.28 -12.41
C GLU A 137 -15.27 -2.53 -12.74
N LEU A 138 -15.79 -3.18 -11.70
CA LEU A 138 -16.61 -4.39 -11.76
C LEU A 138 -17.87 -4.23 -10.92
#